data_AF-A0A6A3GQN7-F1
#
_entry.id   AF-A0A6A3GQN7-F1
#
_cell.length_a   1.000
_cell.length_b   1.000
_cell.length_c   1.000
_cell.angle_alpha   90.00
_cell.angle_beta   90.00
_cell.angle_gamma   90.00
#
_symmetry.space_group_name_H-M   'P 1'
#
loop_
_entity.id
_entity.type
_entity.pdbx_description
1 polymer ?
#
loop_
_entity_poly.entity_id
_entity_poly.type
_entity_poly.pdbx_seq_one_letter_code
_entity_poly.pdbx_strand_id
1 'polypeptide(L)'
;FDACVRQVASKGLCCGHGGGAPCKVRGCGKWAQSKDFCFTHGVGTCCKFEDYERQVLSKGLCYLHGGSKRCKADGCERQVASKGLCCGHGGGARCKIKDCEKRAQSKDLCFRHGGGTRCKFEDYERQVLSKGLCYLHGGSKRCKADGCERQVASKGLCCGHGGGARCKIKDCEKRAQSSGLCFRHGGGTRCKF
;
A
#
# COMPACT_ATOMS: atom_id res chain seq x y z
N PHE A 1 -8.83 -22.90 31.89
CA PHE A 1 -9.80 -22.27 30.97
C PHE A 1 -9.52 -20.78 30.97
N ASP A 2 -8.96 -20.28 29.87
CA ASP A 2 -8.34 -18.95 29.77
C ASP A 2 -9.37 -17.83 29.97
N ALA A 3 -9.17 -16.99 30.99
CA ALA A 3 -10.06 -15.87 31.28
C ALA A 3 -9.85 -14.77 30.24
N CYS A 4 -10.81 -14.60 29.33
CA CYS A 4 -10.75 -13.58 28.30
C CYS A 4 -10.70 -12.18 28.91
N VAL A 5 -9.58 -11.47 28.73
CA VAL A 5 -9.33 -10.11 29.23
C VAL A 5 -10.06 -9.00 28.46
N ARG A 6 -11.01 -9.35 27.57
CA ARG A 6 -11.71 -8.38 26.73
C ARG A 6 -12.88 -7.75 27.50
N GLN A 7 -13.10 -6.46 27.26
CA GLN A 7 -14.17 -5.71 27.88
C GLN A 7 -15.55 -6.32 27.58
N VAL A 8 -16.37 -6.44 28.63
CA VAL A 8 -17.75 -6.89 28.55
C VAL A 8 -18.55 -5.89 27.74
N ALA A 9 -19.24 -6.37 26.71
CA ALA A 9 -20.07 -5.55 25.83
C ALA A 9 -21.55 -5.61 26.24
N SER A 10 -22.07 -6.81 26.47
CA SER A 10 -23.46 -7.03 26.89
C SER A 10 -23.62 -8.39 27.56
N LYS A 11 -24.61 -8.53 28.46
CA LYS A 11 -24.95 -9.78 29.17
C LYS A 11 -23.76 -10.48 29.85
N GLY A 12 -22.78 -9.73 30.35
CA GLY A 12 -21.60 -10.28 31.01
C GLY A 12 -20.55 -10.90 30.06
N LEU A 13 -20.71 -10.77 28.75
CA LEU A 13 -19.83 -11.38 27.74
C LEU A 13 -19.21 -10.30 26.82
N CYS A 14 -18.00 -10.56 26.34
CA CYS A 14 -17.35 -9.72 25.33
C CYS A 14 -17.90 -10.00 23.93
N CYS A 15 -17.71 -9.12 22.95
CA CYS A 15 -18.21 -9.32 21.58
C CYS A 15 -17.73 -10.63 20.94
N GLY A 16 -16.56 -11.16 21.35
CA GLY A 16 -16.04 -12.44 20.87
C GLY A 16 -16.68 -13.67 21.51
N HIS A 17 -17.39 -13.51 22.64
CA HIS A 17 -18.02 -14.59 23.41
C HIS A 17 -19.56 -14.44 23.47
N GLY A 18 -20.17 -13.82 22.46
CA GLY A 18 -21.64 -13.70 22.38
C GLY A 18 -22.23 -12.47 23.04
N GLY A 19 -21.41 -11.48 23.42
CA GLY A 19 -21.87 -10.19 23.95
C GLY A 19 -22.39 -9.18 22.90
N GLY A 20 -22.57 -9.60 21.65
CA GLY A 20 -23.08 -8.76 20.55
C GLY A 20 -24.00 -9.53 19.61
N ALA A 21 -24.84 -8.83 18.86
CA ALA A 21 -25.65 -9.43 17.80
C ALA A 21 -24.82 -9.59 16.51
N PRO A 22 -25.01 -10.66 15.72
CA PRO A 22 -24.43 -10.74 14.39
C PRO A 22 -25.07 -9.70 13.46
N CYS A 23 -24.34 -9.29 12.43
CA CYS A 23 -24.90 -8.41 11.41
C CYS A 23 -26.05 -9.12 10.66
N LYS A 24 -27.15 -8.39 10.44
CA LYS A 24 -28.35 -8.91 9.77
C LYS A 24 -28.18 -9.19 8.27
N VAL A 25 -27.05 -8.81 7.67
CA VAL A 25 -26.74 -9.10 6.26
C VAL A 25 -26.37 -10.58 6.11
N ARG A 26 -27.08 -11.29 5.21
CA ARG A 26 -26.82 -12.71 4.92
C ARG A 26 -25.36 -12.90 4.48
N GLY A 27 -24.68 -13.87 5.08
CA GLY A 27 -23.27 -14.17 4.79
C GLY A 27 -22.25 -13.29 5.52
N CYS A 28 -22.68 -12.25 6.24
CA CYS A 28 -21.77 -11.37 6.97
C CYS A 28 -21.42 -11.96 8.35
N GLY A 29 -20.21 -12.51 8.50
CA GLY A 29 -19.69 -13.02 9.78
C GLY A 29 -19.27 -11.94 10.79
N LYS A 30 -19.59 -10.66 10.53
CA LYS A 30 -19.20 -9.53 11.41
C LYS A 30 -20.30 -9.25 12.42
N TRP A 31 -19.90 -8.80 13.60
CA TRP A 31 -20.81 -8.38 14.66
C TRP A 31 -21.40 -6.99 14.38
N ALA A 32 -22.67 -6.82 14.74
CA ALA A 32 -23.37 -5.55 14.68
C ALA A 32 -22.74 -4.54 15.66
N GLN A 33 -22.45 -3.34 15.16
CA GLN A 33 -21.92 -2.21 15.93
C GLN A 33 -22.99 -1.13 16.15
N SER A 34 -23.98 -1.06 15.27
CA SER A 34 -25.23 -0.30 15.43
C SER A 34 -26.42 -1.26 15.41
N LYS A 35 -27.63 -0.78 15.72
CA LYS A 35 -28.88 -1.52 16.01
C LYS A 35 -29.07 -2.91 15.34
N ASP A 36 -28.56 -3.16 14.13
CA ASP A 36 -28.56 -4.50 13.49
C ASP A 36 -27.37 -4.79 12.55
N PHE A 37 -26.40 -3.88 12.43
CA PHE A 37 -25.43 -3.90 11.33
C PHE A 37 -24.00 -3.65 11.79
N CYS A 38 -23.04 -4.32 11.16
CA CYS A 38 -21.61 -4.10 11.42
C CYS A 38 -21.16 -2.73 10.88
N PHE A 39 -19.96 -2.27 11.22
CA PHE A 39 -19.45 -0.98 10.75
C PHE A 39 -19.50 -0.81 9.22
N THR A 40 -19.35 -1.89 8.45
CA THR A 40 -19.44 -1.85 6.98
C THR A 40 -20.88 -1.82 6.44
N HIS A 41 -21.87 -2.23 7.23
CA HIS A 41 -23.28 -2.30 6.82
C HIS A 41 -24.18 -1.28 7.54
N GLY A 42 -23.73 -0.73 8.65
CA GLY A 42 -24.55 0.05 9.57
C GLY A 42 -24.53 1.55 9.35
N VAL A 43 -23.74 2.03 8.38
CA VAL A 43 -23.67 3.46 8.05
C VAL A 43 -23.58 3.64 6.53
N GLY A 44 -24.74 3.59 5.86
CA GLY A 44 -24.88 3.91 4.45
C GLY A 44 -25.59 2.83 3.64
N THR A 45 -26.24 3.24 2.55
CA THR A 45 -26.89 2.31 1.63
C THR A 45 -25.85 1.40 0.97
N CYS A 46 -26.18 0.12 0.81
CA CYS A 46 -25.37 -0.82 0.04
C CYS A 46 -25.59 -0.57 -1.45
N CYS A 47 -24.58 -0.90 -2.26
CA CYS A 47 -24.67 -0.74 -3.71
C CYS A 47 -25.88 -1.51 -4.27
N LYS A 48 -26.55 -0.94 -5.29
CA LYS A 48 -27.70 -1.57 -5.98
C LYS A 48 -27.41 -2.94 -6.64
N PHE A 49 -26.17 -3.40 -6.63
CA PHE A 49 -25.80 -4.72 -7.17
C PHE A 49 -25.89 -5.73 -6.02
N GLU A 50 -26.71 -6.75 -6.21
CA GLU A 50 -26.81 -7.86 -5.26
C GLU A 50 -25.43 -8.51 -5.03
N ASP A 51 -25.18 -8.96 -3.81
CA ASP A 51 -23.91 -9.51 -3.31
C ASP A 51 -22.71 -8.55 -3.20
N TYR A 52 -22.91 -7.24 -3.41
CA TYR A 52 -21.82 -6.28 -3.29
C TYR A 52 -21.88 -5.43 -2.01
N GLU A 53 -21.20 -5.92 -0.97
CA GLU A 53 -21.14 -5.39 0.39
C GLU A 53 -20.35 -4.07 0.57
N ARG A 54 -20.20 -3.24 -0.48
CA ARG A 54 -19.57 -1.92 -0.33
C ARG A 54 -20.57 -0.78 -0.34
N GLN A 55 -20.24 0.21 0.47
CA GLN A 55 -21.01 1.42 0.67
C GLN A 55 -21.22 2.20 -0.63
N VAL A 56 -22.44 2.68 -0.82
CA VAL A 56 -22.82 3.64 -1.86
C VAL A 56 -22.09 4.95 -1.61
N LEU A 57 -21.46 5.46 -2.66
CA LEU A 57 -20.90 6.81 -2.68
C LEU A 57 -21.88 7.81 -3.30
N SER A 58 -22.49 7.45 -4.42
CA SER A 58 -23.41 8.32 -5.14
C SER A 58 -24.39 7.52 -5.98
N LYS A 59 -25.62 8.03 -6.15
CA LYS A 59 -26.68 7.45 -7.01
C LYS A 59 -27.04 5.97 -6.71
N GLY A 60 -26.78 5.49 -5.50
CA GLY A 60 -27.01 4.08 -5.15
C GLY A 60 -25.90 3.13 -5.62
N LEU A 61 -24.75 3.66 -6.03
CA LEU A 61 -23.63 2.88 -6.55
C LEU A 61 -22.37 3.09 -5.70
N CYS A 62 -21.58 2.03 -5.56
CA CYS A 62 -20.26 2.07 -4.94
C CYS A 62 -19.22 2.64 -5.91
N TYR A 63 -17.99 2.88 -5.44
CA TYR A 63 -16.92 3.40 -6.30
C TYR A 63 -16.59 2.51 -7.51
N LEU A 64 -16.71 1.18 -7.40
CA LEU A 64 -16.47 0.26 -8.52
C LEU A 64 -17.60 0.31 -9.55
N HIS A 65 -18.83 0.50 -9.10
CA HIS A 65 -20.02 0.54 -9.95
C HIS A 65 -20.38 1.97 -10.38
N GLY A 66 -19.42 2.90 -10.40
CA GLY A 66 -19.63 4.25 -10.95
C GLY A 66 -20.23 5.27 -9.96
N GLY A 67 -20.25 4.95 -8.67
CA GLY A 67 -20.60 5.89 -7.60
C GLY A 67 -19.59 7.02 -7.39
N SER A 68 -18.42 6.95 -8.03
CA SER A 68 -17.40 8.01 -8.04
C SER A 68 -17.38 8.75 -9.37
N LYS A 69 -17.21 10.08 -9.35
CA LYS A 69 -17.03 10.88 -10.57
C LYS A 69 -15.77 10.45 -11.32
N ARG A 70 -15.86 10.39 -12.65
CA ARG A 70 -14.76 10.08 -13.58
C ARG A 70 -13.98 11.34 -13.92
N CYS A 71 -12.70 11.20 -14.23
CA CYS A 71 -11.83 12.28 -14.65
C CYS A 71 -12.42 12.99 -15.89
N LYS A 72 -12.46 14.32 -15.89
CA LYS A 72 -12.91 15.15 -17.02
C LYS A 72 -11.95 15.16 -18.22
N ALA A 73 -10.82 14.45 -18.12
CA ALA A 73 -9.86 14.43 -19.20
C ALA A 73 -10.34 13.43 -20.26
N ASP A 74 -10.18 13.80 -21.52
CA ASP A 74 -10.63 12.99 -22.65
C ASP A 74 -10.05 11.56 -22.58
N GLY A 75 -10.91 10.55 -22.75
CA GLY A 75 -10.53 9.13 -22.65
C GLY A 75 -10.07 8.65 -21.27
N CYS A 76 -10.20 9.42 -20.19
CA CYS A 76 -9.69 9.01 -18.88
C CYS A 76 -10.74 8.32 -17.99
N GLU A 77 -10.61 7.00 -17.80
CA GLU A 77 -11.49 6.23 -16.92
C GLU A 77 -11.14 6.31 -15.43
N ARG A 78 -10.03 6.99 -15.09
CA ARG A 78 -9.59 7.12 -13.69
C ARG A 78 -10.57 7.97 -12.90
N GLN A 79 -10.65 7.69 -11.61
CA GLN A 79 -11.50 8.43 -10.68
C GLN A 79 -10.97 9.85 -10.46
N VAL A 80 -11.89 10.78 -10.23
CA VAL A 80 -11.54 12.15 -9.81
C VAL A 80 -10.90 12.09 -8.43
N ALA A 81 -9.73 12.72 -8.30
CA ALA A 81 -9.12 13.00 -7.02
C ALA A 81 -9.62 14.36 -6.49
N SER A 82 -9.48 15.42 -7.28
CA SER A 82 -10.02 16.75 -6.97
C SER A 82 -10.21 17.56 -8.25
N LYS A 83 -10.97 18.66 -8.18
CA LYS A 83 -11.22 19.58 -9.30
C LYS A 83 -11.75 18.92 -10.59
N GLY A 84 -12.37 17.74 -10.47
CA GLY A 84 -12.84 16.97 -11.62
C GLY A 84 -11.75 16.22 -12.39
N LEU A 85 -10.52 16.16 -11.89
CA LEU A 85 -9.39 15.50 -12.55
C LEU A 85 -8.83 14.37 -11.68
N CYS A 86 -8.20 13.36 -12.30
CA CYS A 86 -7.51 12.29 -11.59
C CYS A 86 -6.11 12.73 -11.14
N CYS A 87 -5.45 11.93 -10.31
CA CYS A 87 -4.09 12.21 -9.83
C CYS A 87 -3.06 12.41 -10.96
N GLY A 88 -3.24 11.74 -12.11
CA GLY A 88 -2.37 11.89 -13.28
C GLY A 88 -2.66 13.15 -14.10
N HIS A 89 -3.88 13.69 -14.02
CA HIS A 89 -4.31 14.88 -14.76
C HIS A 89 -4.43 16.12 -13.85
N GLY A 90 -3.70 16.17 -12.74
CA GLY A 90 -3.64 17.35 -11.88
C GLY A 90 -4.74 17.47 -10.81
N GLY A 91 -5.50 16.41 -10.58
CA GLY A 91 -6.41 16.33 -9.43
C GLY A 91 -5.69 16.10 -8.09
N GLY A 92 -4.37 15.95 -8.07
CA GLY A 92 -3.57 15.89 -6.84
C GLY A 92 -3.01 17.25 -6.44
N ALA A 93 -2.77 17.46 -5.15
CA ALA A 93 -2.03 18.62 -4.66
C ALA A 93 -0.66 18.73 -5.38
N ARG A 94 -0.30 19.95 -5.77
CA ARG A 94 0.98 20.26 -6.43
C ARG A 94 1.96 20.79 -5.38
N CYS A 95 3.24 20.70 -5.70
CA CYS A 95 4.28 21.24 -4.86
C CYS A 95 4.11 22.75 -4.65
N LYS A 96 4.30 23.23 -3.42
CA LYS A 96 4.21 24.66 -3.04
C LYS A 96 5.34 25.52 -3.61
N ILE A 97 6.48 24.91 -3.97
CA ILE A 97 7.61 25.61 -4.59
C ILE A 97 7.20 26.13 -5.97
N LYS A 98 7.48 27.41 -6.24
CA LYS A 98 7.26 28.05 -7.54
C LYS A 98 7.91 27.24 -8.67
N ASP A 99 7.23 27.16 -9.80
CA ASP A 99 7.70 26.42 -11.00
C ASP A 99 7.88 24.90 -10.80
N CYS A 100 7.25 24.32 -9.76
CA CYS A 100 7.27 22.89 -9.54
C CYS A 100 5.92 22.24 -9.86
N GLU A 101 5.83 21.62 -11.04
CA GLU A 101 4.65 20.86 -11.43
C GLU A 101 4.57 19.48 -10.80
N LYS A 102 5.57 19.07 -10.01
CA LYS A 102 5.55 17.75 -9.38
C LYS A 102 4.44 17.66 -8.35
N ARG A 103 3.83 16.48 -8.24
CA ARG A 103 2.81 16.19 -7.23
C ARG A 103 3.40 16.31 -5.83
N ALA A 104 2.67 16.96 -4.93
CA ALA A 104 2.99 16.98 -3.51
C ALA A 104 2.76 15.58 -2.90
N GLN A 105 3.73 15.12 -2.11
CA GLN A 105 3.66 13.87 -1.37
C GLN A 105 3.22 14.10 0.08
N SER A 106 3.80 15.10 0.74
CA SER A 106 3.42 15.52 2.10
C SER A 106 3.83 16.97 2.32
N LYS A 107 3.19 17.66 3.27
CA LYS A 107 3.47 19.07 3.60
C LYS A 107 3.42 20.00 2.37
N ASP A 108 2.56 19.68 1.40
CA ASP A 108 2.47 20.38 0.11
C ASP A 108 3.76 20.41 -0.71
N LEU A 109 4.73 19.53 -0.44
CA LEU A 109 6.00 19.48 -1.13
C LEU A 109 6.12 18.19 -1.94
N CYS A 110 6.76 18.25 -3.10
CA CYS A 110 7.08 17.05 -3.88
C CYS A 110 8.28 16.31 -3.31
N PHE A 111 8.55 15.11 -3.82
CA PHE A 111 9.69 14.30 -3.40
C PHE A 111 11.01 15.09 -3.39
N ARG A 112 11.33 15.84 -4.45
CA ARG A 112 12.58 16.62 -4.52
C ARG A 112 12.63 17.79 -3.54
N HIS A 113 11.47 18.35 -3.22
CA HIS A 113 11.36 19.54 -2.38
C HIS A 113 11.05 19.20 -0.92
N GLY A 114 11.31 17.95 -0.52
CA GLY A 114 11.21 17.52 0.87
C GLY A 114 9.87 16.92 1.29
N GLY A 115 8.99 16.65 0.34
CA GLY A 115 7.80 15.83 0.56
C GLY A 115 8.13 14.34 0.66
N GLY A 116 7.36 13.61 1.46
CA GLY A 116 7.59 12.22 1.82
C GLY A 116 8.18 12.07 3.23
N THR A 117 8.22 10.84 3.70
CA THR A 117 8.74 10.52 5.03
C THR A 117 10.27 10.68 5.05
N ARG A 118 10.79 11.29 6.11
CA ARG A 118 12.24 11.38 6.39
C ARG A 118 12.65 10.33 7.41
N CYS A 119 13.95 10.10 7.52
CA CYS A 119 14.49 9.29 8.59
C CYS A 119 14.19 9.94 9.94
N LYS A 120 13.85 9.12 10.94
CA LYS A 120 13.59 9.56 12.33
C LYS A 120 14.85 9.94 13.11
N PHE A 121 16.03 9.76 12.53
CA PHE A 121 17.29 10.17 13.16
C PHE A 121 17.48 11.66 12.92
N GLU A 122 17.72 12.40 14.01
CA GLU A 122 18.05 13.83 14.00
C GLU A 122 19.20 14.11 13.01
N ASP A 123 19.15 15.25 12.33
CA ASP A 123 20.09 15.70 11.28
C ASP A 123 20.23 14.78 10.04
N TYR A 124 19.42 13.72 9.91
CA TYR A 124 19.47 12.85 8.73
C TYR A 124 18.35 13.14 7.73
N GLU A 125 18.64 14.02 6.78
CA GLU A 125 17.71 14.48 5.75
C GLU A 125 17.38 13.45 4.66
N ARG A 126 17.83 12.18 4.73
CA ARG A 126 17.45 11.22 3.69
C ARG A 126 15.99 10.82 3.79
N GLN A 127 15.34 10.82 2.63
CA GLN A 127 14.01 10.30 2.44
C GLN A 127 13.98 8.77 2.58
N VAL A 128 12.87 8.27 3.09
CA VAL A 128 12.65 6.86 3.35
C VAL A 128 11.37 6.41 2.65
N LEU A 129 11.44 5.26 1.97
CA LEU A 129 10.30 4.69 1.26
C LEU A 129 9.21 4.18 2.23
N SER A 130 9.62 3.67 3.40
CA SER A 130 8.71 3.16 4.43
C SER A 130 9.42 3.07 5.79
N LYS A 131 8.64 2.90 6.87
CA LYS A 131 9.10 2.64 8.26
C LYS A 131 9.82 3.77 9.00
N GLY A 132 9.99 4.94 8.38
CA GLY A 132 10.59 6.10 9.07
C GLY A 132 12.09 5.97 9.30
N LEU A 133 12.77 4.97 8.71
CA LEU A 133 14.20 4.74 8.89
C LEU A 133 14.86 4.60 7.51
N CYS A 134 16.01 5.25 7.33
CA CYS A 134 16.80 5.10 6.12
C CYS A 134 17.53 3.76 6.14
N TYR A 135 18.08 3.33 5.00
CA TYR A 135 18.77 2.05 4.94
C TYR A 135 19.98 1.94 5.87
N LEU A 136 20.65 3.05 6.18
CA LEU A 136 21.72 3.10 7.17
C LEU A 136 21.17 2.88 8.59
N HIS A 137 20.05 3.50 8.91
CA HIS A 137 19.40 3.44 10.23
C HIS A 137 18.38 2.31 10.37
N GLY A 138 18.54 1.21 9.63
CA GLY A 138 17.70 0.00 9.81
C GLY A 138 16.40 -0.03 9.01
N GLY A 139 16.22 0.87 8.05
CA GLY A 139 15.11 0.86 7.08
C GLY A 139 15.09 -0.34 6.14
N SER A 140 16.20 -1.09 6.07
CA SER A 140 16.34 -2.34 5.32
C SER A 140 16.85 -3.47 6.20
N LYS A 141 16.38 -4.69 5.96
CA LYS A 141 16.90 -5.89 6.63
C LYS A 141 18.39 -6.07 6.30
N ARG A 142 19.18 -6.48 7.29
CA ARG A 142 20.60 -6.86 7.15
C ARG A 142 20.71 -8.32 6.71
N CYS A 143 21.81 -8.63 6.03
CA CYS A 143 22.13 -9.98 5.59
C CYS A 143 22.18 -10.92 6.80
N LYS A 144 21.59 -12.11 6.68
CA LYS A 144 21.61 -13.17 7.71
C LYS A 144 22.98 -13.86 7.87
N ALA A 145 23.97 -13.51 7.04
CA ALA A 145 25.28 -14.10 7.13
C ALA A 145 26.02 -13.47 8.32
N ASP A 146 26.72 -14.31 9.08
CA ASP A 146 27.44 -13.89 10.27
C ASP A 146 28.45 -12.76 9.95
N GLY A 147 28.46 -11.72 10.79
CA GLY A 147 29.30 -10.52 10.59
C GLY A 147 28.97 -9.67 9.36
N CYS A 148 27.88 -9.91 8.63
CA CYS A 148 27.60 -9.18 7.39
C CYS A 148 26.68 -7.99 7.56
N GLU A 149 27.23 -6.78 7.44
CA GLU A 149 26.45 -5.53 7.51
C GLU A 149 25.72 -5.17 6.21
N ARG A 150 25.92 -5.92 5.12
CA ARG A 150 25.31 -5.62 3.83
C ARG A 150 23.80 -5.81 3.87
N GLN A 151 23.09 -5.04 3.05
CA GLN A 151 21.63 -5.12 2.94
C GLN A 151 21.18 -6.42 2.28
N VAL A 152 20.02 -6.92 2.68
CA VAL A 152 19.37 -8.06 2.02
C VAL A 152 18.95 -7.67 0.60
N ALA A 153 19.40 -8.45 -0.38
CA ALA A 153 18.92 -8.35 -1.75
C ALA A 153 17.68 -9.25 -1.95
N SER A 154 17.77 -10.52 -1.57
CA SER A 154 16.62 -11.44 -1.53
C SER A 154 16.92 -12.61 -0.58
N LYS A 155 15.89 -13.37 -0.20
CA LYS A 155 16.02 -14.58 0.66
C LYS A 155 16.77 -14.35 2.00
N GLY A 156 16.82 -13.12 2.49
CA GLY A 156 17.54 -12.77 3.72
C GLY A 156 19.06 -12.64 3.55
N LEU A 157 19.59 -12.70 2.32
CA LEU A 157 21.03 -12.64 2.04
C LEU A 157 21.35 -11.42 1.15
N CYS A 158 22.57 -10.90 1.25
CA CYS A 158 23.08 -9.84 0.38
C CYS A 158 23.58 -10.42 -0.95
N CYS A 159 23.85 -9.56 -1.94
CA CYS A 159 24.33 -9.99 -3.26
C CYS A 159 25.61 -10.85 -3.22
N GLY A 160 26.50 -10.60 -2.24
CA GLY A 160 27.72 -11.40 -2.05
C GLY A 160 27.47 -12.77 -1.42
N HIS A 161 26.39 -12.93 -0.67
CA HIS A 161 26.03 -14.17 0.01
C HIS A 161 24.86 -14.90 -0.67
N GLY A 162 24.66 -14.67 -1.96
CA GLY A 162 23.63 -15.37 -2.74
C GLY A 162 22.23 -14.74 -2.74
N GLY A 163 22.10 -13.53 -2.24
CA GLY A 163 20.93 -12.69 -2.46
C GLY A 163 20.85 -12.15 -3.89
N GLY A 164 19.63 -11.96 -4.38
CA GLY A 164 19.33 -11.56 -5.75
C GLY A 164 18.95 -12.73 -6.66
N ALA A 165 18.43 -12.42 -7.85
CA ALA A 165 18.10 -13.42 -8.85
C ALA A 165 19.36 -13.98 -9.51
N ARG A 166 19.40 -15.29 -9.74
CA ARG A 166 20.44 -15.98 -10.52
C ARG A 166 20.02 -16.10 -11.97
N CYS A 167 21.01 -16.28 -12.85
CA CYS A 167 20.74 -16.53 -14.25
C CYS A 167 19.89 -17.79 -14.42
N LYS A 168 18.87 -17.74 -15.28
CA LYS A 168 17.97 -18.87 -15.59
C LYS A 168 18.64 -19.99 -16.41
N ILE A 169 19.82 -19.72 -16.97
CA ILE A 169 20.58 -20.71 -17.75
C ILE A 169 21.19 -21.72 -16.79
N LYS A 170 21.01 -23.02 -17.10
CA LYS A 170 21.60 -24.13 -16.33
C LYS A 170 23.12 -23.93 -16.21
N ASP A 171 23.66 -24.27 -15.05
CA ASP A 171 25.09 -24.16 -14.73
C ASP A 171 25.65 -22.73 -14.76
N CYS A 172 24.78 -21.71 -14.64
CA CYS A 172 25.18 -20.32 -14.55
C CYS A 172 24.91 -19.72 -13.17
N GLU A 173 25.97 -19.66 -12.35
CA GLU A 173 25.89 -19.03 -11.02
C GLU A 173 25.93 -17.50 -11.05
N LYS A 174 26.10 -16.90 -12.23
CA LYS A 174 26.14 -15.44 -12.38
C LYS A 174 24.79 -14.82 -12.00
N ARG A 175 24.87 -13.62 -11.45
CA ARG A 175 23.69 -12.83 -11.09
C ARG A 175 22.91 -12.44 -12.35
N ALA A 176 21.58 -12.52 -12.26
CA ALA A 176 20.70 -11.98 -13.27
C ALA A 176 20.65 -10.45 -13.18
N GLN A 177 20.79 -9.79 -14.33
CA GLN A 177 20.76 -8.35 -14.47
C GLN A 177 19.38 -7.87 -14.92
N SER A 178 18.85 -8.45 -16.00
CA SER A 178 17.47 -8.23 -16.44
C SER A 178 16.88 -9.53 -16.98
N SER A 179 15.55 -9.65 -16.95
CA SER A 179 14.80 -10.81 -17.47
C SER A 179 15.22 -12.18 -16.90
N GLY A 180 15.90 -12.19 -15.76
CA GLY A 180 16.44 -13.42 -15.16
C GLY A 180 17.72 -13.94 -15.83
N LEU A 181 18.42 -13.15 -16.65
CA LEU A 181 19.64 -13.55 -17.35
C LEU A 181 20.83 -12.68 -16.91
N CYS A 182 22.04 -13.22 -16.94
CA CYS A 182 23.26 -12.46 -16.69
C CYS A 182 23.73 -11.73 -17.96
N PHE A 183 24.69 -10.81 -17.85
CA PHE A 183 25.24 -10.09 -19.01
C PHE A 183 25.66 -10.99 -20.17
N ARG A 184 26.34 -12.11 -19.86
CA ARG A 184 26.76 -13.09 -20.87
C ARG A 184 25.59 -13.76 -21.58
N HIS A 185 24.48 -13.98 -20.86
CA HIS A 185 23.30 -14.65 -21.40
C HIS A 185 22.20 -13.66 -21.82
N GLY A 186 22.54 -12.39 -22.06
CA GLY A 186 21.62 -11.40 -22.60
C GLY A 186 20.78 -10.63 -21.59
N GLY A 187 21.15 -10.65 -20.32
CA GLY A 187 20.61 -9.71 -19.32
C GLY A 187 21.36 -8.39 -19.31
N GLY A 188 20.67 -7.30 -19.02
CA GLY A 188 21.20 -5.94 -19.06
C GLY A 188 20.94 -5.24 -20.40
N THR A 189 21.02 -3.92 -20.38
CA THR A 189 20.85 -3.10 -21.57
C THR A 189 22.08 -3.22 -22.47
N ARG A 190 21.89 -3.64 -23.73
CA ARG A 190 22.95 -3.64 -24.74
C ARG A 190 23.06 -2.26 -25.37
N CYS A 191 24.28 -1.90 -25.75
CA CYS A 191 24.53 -0.69 -26.53
C CYS A 191 23.79 -0.79 -27.86
N LYS A 192 23.12 0.29 -28.27
CA LYS A 192 22.48 0.42 -29.58
C LYS A 192 23.38 1.29 -30.46
N PHE A 193 24.49 0.72 -30.90
CA PHE A 193 25.29 1.27 -31.99
C PHE A 193 25.34 0.21 -33.08
#